data_AF-A0AAD6M2W9-F1
#
_entry.id   AF-A0AAD6M2W9-F1
#
_cell.length_a   1.000
_cell.length_b   1.000
_cell.length_c   1.000
_cell.angle_alpha   90.00
_cell.angle_beta   90.00
_cell.angle_gamma   90.00
#
_symmetry.space_group_name_H-M   'P 1'
#
loop_
_entity.id
_entity.type
_entity.pdbx_description
1 polymer ?
#
loop_
_entity_poly.entity_id
_entity_poly.type
_entity_poly.pdbx_seq_one_letter_code
_entity_poly.pdbx_strand_id
1 'polypeptide(L)'
;MSNSKFNCHLGMQIFGSDPSCAYYLKNLIEALFKCTTCLLTNIKDFTARPDIADDCFLLASRCIRYCPQVFIPSAVFPSLVDCSMIGVTVQHREASNSILTFLSDIFDLAKSSMGEQYLTIRDSVIIPRGASITRILVASLTGALPSSRLETVTYALLALTRAYGASALEWARESVSLIPSTVVTEVDQTKIFQALTDAASGVDIKTLMGAVEELSDVCRRNRTVQEIVQGALRPLELNLVTVS
;
A
#
# COMPACT_ATOMS: atom_id res chain seq x y z
N MET A 1 19.21 -19.45 8.64
CA MET A 1 18.02 -18.63 8.30
C MET A 1 17.09 -19.25 7.23
N SER A 2 17.32 -20.47 6.73
CA SER A 2 16.46 -21.08 5.68
C SER A 2 15.25 -21.88 6.18
N ASN A 3 15.28 -22.42 7.41
CA ASN A 3 14.23 -23.35 7.88
C ASN A 3 12.94 -22.67 8.38
N SER A 4 12.98 -21.40 8.80
CA SER A 4 11.79 -20.71 9.35
C SER A 4 10.83 -20.21 8.26
N LYS A 5 11.37 -19.79 7.11
CA LYS A 5 10.55 -19.33 5.96
C LYS A 5 9.81 -20.49 5.26
N PHE A 6 10.36 -21.71 5.33
CA PHE A 6 9.75 -22.92 4.76
C PHE A 6 8.59 -23.45 5.60
N ASN A 7 8.70 -23.40 6.94
CA ASN A 7 7.64 -23.89 7.84
C ASN A 7 6.36 -23.04 7.84
N CYS A 8 6.45 -21.71 7.70
CA CYS A 8 5.25 -20.87 7.63
C CYS A 8 4.48 -21.03 6.31
N HIS A 9 5.19 -21.23 5.20
CA HIS A 9 4.58 -21.43 3.89
C HIS A 9 3.78 -22.74 3.82
N LEU A 10 4.38 -23.84 4.30
CA LEU A 10 3.73 -25.14 4.34
C LEU A 10 2.55 -25.16 5.32
N GLY A 11 2.70 -24.50 6.49
CA GLY A 11 1.63 -24.41 7.48
C GLY A 11 0.39 -23.68 6.98
N MET A 12 0.53 -22.60 6.21
CA MET A 12 -0.62 -21.86 5.68
C MET A 12 -1.36 -22.61 4.57
N GLN A 13 -0.64 -23.34 3.71
CA GLN A 13 -1.26 -24.19 2.69
C GLN A 13 -1.94 -25.43 3.28
N ILE A 14 -1.37 -26.03 4.33
CA ILE A 14 -1.89 -27.27 4.94
C ILE A 14 -3.02 -26.98 5.94
N PHE A 15 -2.91 -25.92 6.74
CA PHE A 15 -3.86 -25.63 7.83
C PHE A 15 -4.92 -24.58 7.51
N GLY A 16 -4.77 -23.81 6.42
CA GLY A 16 -5.79 -22.84 5.99
C GLY A 16 -7.11 -23.51 5.55
N SER A 17 -7.04 -24.78 5.13
CA SER A 17 -8.17 -25.55 4.59
C SER A 17 -8.87 -26.45 5.62
N ASP A 18 -8.26 -26.67 6.80
CA ASP A 18 -8.86 -27.46 7.89
C ASP A 18 -9.52 -26.51 8.91
N PRO A 19 -10.87 -26.56 9.07
CA PRO A 19 -11.61 -25.73 10.01
C PRO A 19 -11.10 -25.83 11.46
N SER A 20 -10.53 -26.98 11.83
CA SER A 20 -10.01 -27.25 13.18
C SER A 20 -8.73 -26.45 13.47
N CYS A 21 -7.94 -26.17 12.43
CA CYS A 21 -6.65 -25.49 12.53
C CYS A 21 -6.76 -23.99 12.21
N ALA A 22 -7.80 -23.58 11.50
CA ALA A 22 -8.09 -22.17 11.19
C ALA A 22 -8.20 -21.29 12.45
N TYR A 23 -8.75 -21.81 13.56
CA TYR A 23 -8.83 -21.09 14.83
C TYR A 23 -7.46 -20.84 15.47
N TYR A 24 -6.58 -21.85 15.51
CA TYR A 24 -5.22 -21.70 16.04
C TYR A 24 -4.38 -20.77 15.15
N LEU A 25 -4.53 -20.91 13.83
CA LEU A 25 -3.89 -20.03 12.86
C LEU A 25 -4.35 -18.58 13.05
N LYS A 26 -5.65 -18.34 13.27
CA LYS A 26 -6.19 -17.02 13.59
C LYS A 26 -5.53 -16.41 14.82
N ASN A 27 -5.51 -17.15 15.93
CA ASN A 27 -4.94 -16.65 17.18
C ASN A 27 -3.44 -16.35 17.05
N LEU A 28 -2.70 -17.20 16.34
CA LEU A 28 -1.28 -16.99 16.08
C LEU A 28 -1.04 -15.74 15.23
N ILE A 29 -1.79 -15.60 14.12
CA ILE A 29 -1.75 -14.43 13.23
C ILE A 29 -2.06 -13.15 14.00
N GLU A 30 -3.14 -13.16 14.79
CA GLU A 30 -3.53 -11.99 15.56
C GLU A 30 -2.49 -11.61 16.61
N ALA A 31 -1.98 -12.58 17.37
CA ALA A 31 -0.96 -12.31 18.40
C ALA A 31 0.33 -11.76 17.77
N LEU A 32 0.78 -12.37 16.68
CA LEU A 32 1.98 -11.94 15.95
C LEU A 32 1.81 -10.52 15.41
N PHE A 33 0.74 -10.25 14.66
CA PHE A 33 0.55 -8.95 14.03
C PHE A 33 0.26 -7.86 15.05
N LYS A 34 -0.50 -8.12 16.12
CA LYS A 34 -0.67 -7.14 17.22
C LYS A 34 0.68 -6.72 17.81
N CYS A 35 1.54 -7.70 18.11
CA CYS A 35 2.87 -7.42 18.63
C CYS A 35 3.69 -6.57 17.66
N THR A 36 3.71 -6.95 16.37
CA THR A 36 4.48 -6.22 15.35
C THR A 36 3.96 -4.81 15.10
N THR A 37 2.64 -4.60 15.06
CA THR A 37 2.06 -3.26 14.89
C THR A 37 2.36 -2.35 16.09
N CYS A 38 2.49 -2.90 17.30
CA CYS A 38 2.95 -2.14 18.47
C CYS A 38 4.44 -1.78 18.41
N LEU A 39 5.26 -2.52 17.65
CA LEU A 39 6.67 -2.22 17.45
C LEU A 39 6.90 -1.21 16.31
N LEU A 40 5.99 -1.13 15.34
CA LEU A 40 6.11 -0.33 14.12
C LEU A 40 5.15 0.86 14.12
N THR A 41 5.31 1.75 15.10
CA THR A 41 4.36 2.86 15.33
C THR A 41 4.68 4.13 14.58
N ASN A 42 5.93 4.28 14.14
CA ASN A 42 6.41 5.47 13.43
C ASN A 42 7.54 5.10 12.47
N ILE A 43 7.85 6.01 11.55
CA ILE A 43 8.86 5.76 10.50
C ILE A 43 10.26 5.44 11.05
N LYS A 44 10.62 5.90 12.26
CA LYS A 44 11.92 5.58 12.88
C LYS A 44 11.98 4.11 13.29
N ASP A 45 10.87 3.53 13.75
CA ASP A 45 10.82 2.10 14.09
C ASP A 45 11.00 1.21 12.86
N PHE A 46 10.36 1.57 11.74
CA PHE A 46 10.56 0.91 10.44
C PHE A 46 12.02 0.99 9.99
N THR A 47 12.65 2.15 10.17
CA THR A 47 14.05 2.37 9.79
C THR A 47 15.00 1.59 10.70
N ALA A 48 14.68 1.47 11.99
CA ALA A 48 15.49 0.73 12.95
C ALA A 48 15.35 -0.79 12.80
N ARG A 49 14.21 -1.28 12.29
CA ARG A 49 13.88 -2.71 12.22
C ARG A 49 13.27 -3.10 10.87
N PRO A 50 13.96 -2.84 9.75
CA PRO A 50 13.41 -3.08 8.42
C PRO A 50 13.13 -4.55 8.14
N ASP A 51 13.91 -5.47 8.71
CA ASP A 51 13.72 -6.92 8.55
C ASP A 51 12.38 -7.38 9.16
N ILE A 52 12.01 -6.80 10.32
CA ILE A 52 10.73 -7.10 10.98
C ILE A 52 9.57 -6.59 10.12
N ALA A 53 9.70 -5.37 9.57
CA ALA A 53 8.70 -4.84 8.65
C ALA A 53 8.58 -5.71 7.39
N ASP A 54 9.70 -6.10 6.78
CA ASP A 54 9.72 -6.96 5.60
C ASP A 54 9.00 -8.29 5.84
N ASP A 55 9.45 -9.07 6.84
CA ASP A 55 8.87 -10.38 7.15
C ASP A 55 7.39 -10.25 7.57
N CYS A 56 7.00 -9.17 8.26
CA CYS A 56 5.61 -8.90 8.62
C CYS A 56 4.72 -8.73 7.39
N PHE A 57 5.08 -7.83 6.48
CA PHE A 57 4.24 -7.55 5.31
C PHE A 57 4.30 -8.68 4.27
N LEU A 58 5.41 -9.42 4.18
CA LEU A 58 5.48 -10.66 3.40
C LEU A 58 4.50 -11.71 3.93
N LEU A 59 4.41 -11.88 5.25
CA LEU A 59 3.46 -12.79 5.86
C LEU A 59 2.02 -12.31 5.65
N ALA A 60 1.73 -11.01 5.83
CA ALA A 60 0.41 -10.45 5.64
C ALA A 60 -0.10 -10.63 4.19
N SER A 61 0.75 -10.38 3.20
CA SER A 61 0.50 -10.69 1.78
C SER A 61 0.15 -12.16 1.53
N ARG A 62 0.86 -13.09 2.19
CA ARG A 62 0.55 -14.52 2.10
C ARG A 62 -0.79 -14.83 2.77
N CYS A 63 -1.11 -14.19 3.90
CA CYS A 63 -2.37 -14.41 4.59
C CYS A 63 -3.57 -14.01 3.73
N ILE A 64 -3.46 -12.90 2.99
CA ILE A 64 -4.46 -12.49 2.00
C ILE A 64 -4.65 -13.55 0.92
N ARG A 65 -3.55 -14.11 0.40
CA ARG A 65 -3.59 -15.08 -0.72
C ARG A 65 -4.05 -16.48 -0.34
N TYR A 66 -3.69 -16.96 0.85
CA TYR A 66 -3.92 -18.37 1.24
C TYR A 66 -4.99 -18.55 2.32
N CYS A 67 -5.23 -17.55 3.16
CA CYS A 67 -6.23 -17.63 4.22
C CYS A 67 -7.01 -16.30 4.43
N PRO A 68 -7.60 -15.71 3.36
CA PRO A 68 -8.34 -14.46 3.48
C PRO A 68 -9.51 -14.57 4.48
N GLN A 69 -10.10 -15.76 4.63
CA GLN A 69 -11.17 -16.07 5.59
C GLN A 69 -10.77 -15.90 7.06
N VAL A 70 -9.49 -16.08 7.36
CA VAL A 70 -8.94 -15.90 8.70
C VAL A 70 -8.47 -14.47 8.89
N PHE A 71 -7.80 -13.92 7.88
CA PHE A 71 -7.08 -12.66 7.98
C PHE A 71 -7.95 -11.42 7.81
N ILE A 72 -8.78 -11.35 6.77
CA ILE A 72 -9.57 -10.13 6.48
C ILE A 72 -10.58 -9.81 7.59
N PRO A 73 -11.32 -10.78 8.17
CA PRO A 73 -12.23 -10.52 9.28
C PRO A 73 -11.54 -10.30 10.64
N SER A 74 -10.21 -10.42 10.71
CA SER A 74 -9.48 -10.29 11.98
C SER A 74 -9.37 -8.83 12.42
N ALA A 75 -9.28 -8.62 13.74
CA ALA A 75 -9.11 -7.27 14.29
C ALA A 75 -7.75 -6.63 13.94
N VAL A 76 -6.78 -7.42 13.44
CA VAL A 76 -5.44 -6.91 13.06
C VAL A 76 -5.39 -6.33 11.67
N PHE A 77 -6.37 -6.66 10.81
CA PHE A 77 -6.37 -6.19 9.43
C PHE A 77 -6.39 -4.65 9.33
N PRO A 78 -7.30 -3.91 10.01
CA PRO A 78 -7.26 -2.46 10.02
C PRO A 78 -5.93 -1.89 10.53
N SER A 79 -5.41 -2.44 11.63
CA SER A 79 -4.13 -2.00 12.22
C SER A 79 -2.94 -2.20 11.28
N LEU A 80 -2.94 -3.26 10.47
CA LEU A 80 -1.91 -3.48 9.46
C LEU A 80 -2.02 -2.51 8.28
N VAL A 81 -3.24 -2.12 7.88
CA VAL A 81 -3.43 -1.06 6.89
C VAL A 81 -2.90 0.26 7.43
N ASP A 82 -3.23 0.65 8.66
CA ASP A 82 -2.69 1.86 9.30
C ASP A 82 -1.15 1.82 9.39
N CYS A 83 -0.61 0.70 9.84
CA CYS A 83 0.83 0.45 9.91
C CYS A 83 1.51 0.57 8.52
N SER A 84 0.88 0.05 7.46
CA SER A 84 1.40 0.12 6.09
C SER A 84 1.50 1.56 5.59
N MET A 85 0.55 2.42 5.93
CA MET A 85 0.53 3.83 5.55
C MET A 85 1.71 4.61 6.16
N ILE A 86 2.11 4.24 7.38
CA ILE A 86 3.30 4.80 8.04
C ILE A 86 4.58 4.29 7.37
N GLY A 87 4.64 2.99 7.12
CA GLY A 87 5.87 2.30 6.71
C GLY A 87 6.23 2.38 5.23
N VAL A 88 5.27 2.66 4.33
CA VAL A 88 5.49 2.55 2.87
C VAL A 88 6.63 3.43 2.35
N THR A 89 6.89 4.56 3.03
CA THR A 89 7.97 5.52 2.70
C THR A 89 9.33 5.18 3.36
N VAL A 90 9.45 4.01 4.01
CA VAL A 90 10.72 3.54 4.56
C VAL A 90 11.76 3.42 3.44
N GLN A 91 12.97 3.92 3.70
CA GLN A 91 14.06 3.92 2.71
C GLN A 91 14.74 2.54 2.55
N HIS A 92 14.18 1.50 3.16
CA HIS A 92 14.68 0.13 3.02
C HIS A 92 13.96 -0.60 1.88
N ARG A 93 14.75 -1.10 0.91
CA ARG A 93 14.25 -1.67 -0.34
C ARG A 93 13.36 -2.92 -0.15
N GLU A 94 13.65 -3.81 0.77
CA GLU A 94 12.82 -5.04 0.88
C GLU A 94 11.51 -4.72 1.62
N ALA A 95 11.62 -4.17 2.83
CA ALA A 95 10.49 -3.67 3.62
C ALA A 95 9.46 -2.82 2.84
N SER A 96 9.88 -1.76 2.15
CA SER A 96 8.94 -0.94 1.37
C SER A 96 8.26 -1.73 0.24
N ASN A 97 8.93 -2.74 -0.34
CA ASN A 97 8.37 -3.53 -1.44
C ASN A 97 7.31 -4.46 -0.90
N SER A 98 7.58 -5.09 0.24
CA SER A 98 6.65 -5.97 0.92
C SER A 98 5.40 -5.20 1.37
N ILE A 99 5.56 -3.96 1.84
CA ILE A 99 4.43 -3.07 2.18
C ILE A 99 3.60 -2.73 0.94
N LEU A 100 4.23 -2.30 -0.16
CA LEU A 100 3.52 -2.01 -1.42
C LEU A 100 2.82 -3.24 -1.99
N THR A 101 3.49 -4.40 -1.93
CA THR A 101 2.92 -5.69 -2.36
C THR A 101 1.71 -6.07 -1.52
N PHE A 102 1.76 -5.84 -0.20
CA PHE A 102 0.62 -6.05 0.69
C PHE A 102 -0.56 -5.16 0.31
N LEU A 103 -0.35 -3.87 0.06
CA LEU A 103 -1.40 -2.96 -0.40
C LEU A 103 -2.00 -3.42 -1.74
N SER A 104 -1.16 -3.81 -2.70
CA SER A 104 -1.63 -4.37 -3.97
C SER A 104 -2.45 -5.65 -3.78
N ASP A 105 -2.00 -6.57 -2.93
CA ASP A 105 -2.71 -7.82 -2.62
C ASP A 105 -4.10 -7.52 -2.00
N ILE A 106 -4.24 -6.46 -1.19
CA ILE A 106 -5.53 -6.01 -0.65
C ILE A 106 -6.46 -5.53 -1.78
N PHE A 107 -5.96 -4.67 -2.67
CA PHE A 107 -6.78 -4.11 -3.74
C PHE A 107 -7.21 -5.18 -4.75
N ASP A 108 -6.30 -6.12 -5.04
CA ASP A 108 -6.52 -7.23 -5.96
C ASP A 108 -7.33 -8.39 -5.37
N LEU A 109 -7.80 -8.28 -4.12
CA LEU A 109 -8.59 -9.32 -3.44
C LEU A 109 -9.77 -9.83 -4.29
N ALA A 110 -10.42 -8.94 -5.05
CA ALA A 110 -11.54 -9.24 -5.95
C ALA A 110 -11.17 -10.18 -7.13
N LYS A 111 -9.88 -10.32 -7.47
CA LYS A 111 -9.43 -11.21 -8.55
C LYS A 111 -9.51 -12.68 -8.18
N SER A 112 -9.72 -13.00 -6.91
CA SER A 112 -9.86 -14.38 -6.41
C SER A 112 -11.30 -14.66 -6.01
N SER A 113 -11.83 -15.83 -6.40
CA SER A 113 -13.18 -16.26 -6.03
C SER A 113 -13.38 -16.38 -4.50
N MET A 114 -12.31 -16.68 -3.77
CA MET A 114 -12.33 -16.72 -2.30
C MET A 114 -12.28 -15.34 -1.65
N GLY A 115 -11.77 -14.32 -2.35
CA GLY A 115 -11.63 -12.95 -1.87
C GLY A 115 -12.87 -12.08 -2.06
N GLU A 116 -13.72 -12.40 -3.05
CA GLU A 116 -14.92 -11.63 -3.40
C GLU A 116 -15.91 -11.49 -2.22
N GLN A 117 -16.05 -12.53 -1.40
CA GLN A 117 -16.90 -12.52 -0.21
C GLN A 117 -16.41 -11.57 0.91
N TYR A 118 -15.16 -11.11 0.85
CA TYR A 118 -14.54 -10.23 1.86
C TYR A 118 -14.43 -8.78 1.42
N LEU A 119 -14.93 -8.42 0.23
CA LEU A 119 -14.86 -7.06 -0.30
C LEU A 119 -15.56 -6.04 0.60
N THR A 120 -16.71 -6.38 1.18
CA THR A 120 -17.41 -5.49 2.13
C THR A 120 -16.54 -5.15 3.35
N ILE A 121 -15.81 -6.13 3.89
CA ILE A 121 -14.93 -5.92 5.05
C ILE A 121 -13.72 -5.09 4.62
N ARG A 122 -13.09 -5.44 3.50
CA ARG A 122 -11.99 -4.68 2.89
C ARG A 122 -12.40 -3.20 2.72
N ASP A 123 -13.54 -2.96 2.10
CA ASP A 123 -14.00 -1.62 1.72
C ASP A 123 -14.32 -0.78 2.97
N SER A 124 -14.86 -1.38 4.03
CA SER A 124 -15.07 -0.68 5.31
C SER A 124 -13.77 -0.19 5.96
N VAL A 125 -12.62 -0.80 5.62
CA VAL A 125 -11.29 -0.40 6.10
C VAL A 125 -10.61 0.56 5.12
N ILE A 126 -10.67 0.27 3.82
CA ILE A 126 -9.90 0.99 2.81
C ILE A 126 -10.57 2.30 2.37
N ILE A 127 -11.90 2.34 2.19
CA ILE A 127 -12.58 3.56 1.72
C ILE A 127 -12.29 4.77 2.64
N PRO A 128 -12.37 4.65 3.98
CA PRO A 128 -12.02 5.76 4.89
C PRO A 128 -10.57 6.22 4.79
N ARG A 129 -9.67 5.37 4.28
CA ARG A 129 -8.22 5.61 4.15
C ARG A 129 -7.80 5.91 2.72
N GLY A 130 -8.72 5.82 1.75
CA GLY A 130 -8.41 5.82 0.33
C GLY A 130 -7.69 7.07 -0.13
N ALA A 131 -8.17 8.25 0.30
CA ALA A 131 -7.52 9.53 0.02
C ALA A 131 -6.08 9.56 0.55
N SER A 132 -5.88 9.19 1.81
CA SER A 132 -4.56 9.21 2.45
C SER A 132 -3.60 8.18 1.86
N ILE A 133 -4.06 6.95 1.56
CA ILE A 133 -3.25 5.95 0.84
C ILE A 133 -2.85 6.48 -0.54
N THR A 134 -3.80 7.01 -1.31
CA THR A 134 -3.52 7.57 -2.65
C THR A 134 -2.49 8.68 -2.58
N ARG A 135 -2.65 9.61 -1.63
CA ARG A 135 -1.71 10.70 -1.40
C ARG A 135 -0.31 10.21 -1.08
N ILE A 136 -0.18 9.17 -0.26
CA ILE A 136 1.12 8.57 0.07
C ILE A 136 1.75 7.87 -1.15
N LEU A 137 0.96 7.19 -1.99
CA LEU A 137 1.44 6.60 -3.23
C LEU A 137 1.92 7.69 -4.20
N VAL A 138 1.15 8.77 -4.38
CA VAL A 138 1.56 9.94 -5.19
C VAL A 138 2.82 10.60 -4.62
N ALA A 139 2.93 10.74 -3.29
CA ALA A 139 4.15 11.24 -2.65
C ALA A 139 5.36 10.33 -2.96
N SER A 140 5.16 9.02 -2.93
CA SER A 140 6.18 8.02 -3.26
C SER A 140 6.65 8.12 -4.71
N LEU A 141 5.72 8.33 -5.66
CA LEU A 141 6.04 8.57 -7.07
C LEU A 141 6.80 9.87 -7.28
N THR A 142 6.44 10.92 -6.55
CA THR A 142 7.00 12.27 -6.76
C THR A 142 8.27 12.54 -5.97
N GLY A 143 8.72 11.63 -5.10
CA GLY A 143 10.04 11.74 -4.47
C GLY A 143 10.18 11.22 -3.03
N ALA A 144 9.14 10.66 -2.40
CA ALA A 144 9.30 10.06 -1.07
C ALA A 144 10.12 8.76 -1.12
N LEU A 145 10.14 8.08 -2.27
CA LEU A 145 10.93 6.86 -2.50
C LEU A 145 11.91 7.04 -3.69
N PRO A 146 13.03 6.28 -3.72
CA PRO A 146 13.95 6.30 -4.86
C PRO A 146 13.29 5.90 -6.20
N SER A 147 13.84 6.37 -7.33
CA SER A 147 13.32 6.05 -8.69
C SER A 147 13.27 4.55 -8.99
N SER A 148 14.13 3.75 -8.36
CA SER A 148 14.12 2.29 -8.48
C SER A 148 12.85 1.61 -7.93
N ARG A 149 11.94 2.39 -7.33
CA ARG A 149 10.68 1.95 -6.72
C ARG A 149 9.44 2.35 -7.49
N LEU A 150 9.60 3.18 -8.53
CA LEU A 150 8.47 3.74 -9.28
C LEU A 150 7.54 2.65 -9.80
N GLU A 151 8.09 1.60 -10.42
CA GLU A 151 7.30 0.49 -10.96
C GLU A 151 6.39 -0.16 -9.92
N THR A 152 6.92 -0.47 -8.73
CA THR A 152 6.14 -1.09 -7.65
C THR A 152 5.05 -0.17 -7.11
N VAL A 153 5.35 1.13 -6.97
CA VAL A 153 4.37 2.12 -6.52
C VAL A 153 3.29 2.35 -7.59
N THR A 154 3.66 2.41 -8.86
CA THR A 154 2.73 2.52 -9.99
C THR A 154 1.77 1.33 -10.02
N TYR A 155 2.28 0.12 -9.76
CA TYR A 155 1.42 -1.06 -9.67
C TYR A 155 0.43 -0.99 -8.50
N ALA A 156 0.86 -0.51 -7.32
CA ALA A 156 -0.03 -0.31 -6.19
C ALA A 156 -1.12 0.74 -6.48
N LEU A 157 -0.75 1.86 -7.12
CA LEU A 157 -1.69 2.88 -7.55
C LEU A 157 -2.67 2.34 -8.60
N LEU A 158 -2.18 1.56 -9.58
CA LEU A 158 -3.01 0.90 -10.57
C LEU A 158 -4.02 -0.07 -9.95
N ALA A 159 -3.57 -0.90 -9.01
CA ALA A 159 -4.43 -1.85 -8.31
C ALA A 159 -5.52 -1.11 -7.52
N LEU A 160 -5.17 -0.02 -6.84
CA LEU A 160 -6.14 0.86 -6.17
C LEU A 160 -7.15 1.46 -7.17
N THR A 161 -6.67 1.99 -8.28
CA THR A 161 -7.52 2.58 -9.34
C THR A 161 -8.48 1.57 -9.94
N ARG A 162 -8.05 0.32 -10.14
CA ARG A 162 -8.92 -0.76 -10.63
C ARG A 162 -9.93 -1.21 -9.58
N ALA A 163 -9.56 -1.19 -8.30
CA ALA A 163 -10.44 -1.63 -7.21
C ALA A 163 -11.56 -0.64 -6.91
N TYR A 164 -11.30 0.67 -7.01
CA TYR A 164 -12.25 1.72 -6.58
C TYR A 164 -12.69 2.68 -7.69
N GLY A 165 -12.16 2.55 -8.92
CA GLY A 165 -12.60 3.29 -10.09
C GLY A 165 -12.65 4.81 -9.85
N ALA A 166 -13.85 5.37 -9.95
CA ALA A 166 -14.10 6.81 -9.80
C ALA A 166 -13.58 7.39 -8.48
N SER A 167 -13.74 6.69 -7.36
CA SER A 167 -13.26 7.18 -6.05
C SER A 167 -11.74 7.29 -6.01
N ALA A 168 -11.03 6.31 -6.57
CA ALA A 168 -9.56 6.38 -6.66
C ALA A 168 -9.08 7.47 -7.61
N LEU A 169 -9.80 7.73 -8.71
CA LEU A 169 -9.50 8.83 -9.60
C LEU A 169 -9.69 10.19 -8.91
N GLU A 170 -10.74 10.34 -8.10
CA GLU A 170 -10.99 11.54 -7.30
C GLU A 170 -9.87 11.76 -6.26
N TRP A 171 -9.52 10.74 -5.49
CA TRP A 171 -8.42 10.81 -4.52
C TRP A 171 -7.07 11.15 -5.18
N ALA A 172 -6.81 10.60 -6.37
CA ALA A 172 -5.58 10.89 -7.12
C ALA A 172 -5.58 12.33 -7.62
N ARG A 173 -6.71 12.83 -8.12
CA ARG A 173 -6.87 14.23 -8.54
C ARG A 173 -6.63 15.19 -7.38
N GLU A 174 -7.27 14.94 -6.23
CA GLU A 174 -7.07 15.75 -5.02
C GLU A 174 -5.61 15.73 -4.56
N SER A 175 -4.94 14.58 -4.63
CA SER A 175 -3.54 14.48 -4.25
C SER A 175 -2.63 15.27 -5.18
N VAL A 176 -2.84 15.17 -6.50
CA VAL A 176 -2.02 15.87 -7.50
C VAL A 176 -2.29 17.38 -7.49
N SER A 177 -3.52 17.83 -7.21
CA SER A 177 -3.86 19.26 -7.16
C SER A 177 -3.21 20.00 -5.98
N LEU A 178 -2.77 19.28 -4.94
CA LEU A 178 -1.97 19.84 -3.85
C LEU A 178 -0.56 20.23 -4.31
N ILE A 179 -0.06 19.64 -5.39
CA ILE A 179 1.28 19.95 -5.90
C ILE A 179 1.25 21.35 -6.54
N PRO A 180 2.16 22.27 -6.17
CA PRO A 180 2.15 23.61 -6.72
C PRO A 180 2.26 23.63 -8.25
N SER A 181 1.45 24.47 -8.89
CA SER A 181 1.45 24.65 -10.35
C SER A 181 2.76 25.21 -10.91
N THR A 182 3.62 25.76 -10.04
CA THR A 182 4.99 26.17 -10.36
C THR A 182 5.93 24.99 -10.61
N VAL A 183 5.56 23.79 -10.17
CA VAL A 183 6.31 22.54 -10.37
C VAL A 183 5.64 21.70 -11.44
N VAL A 184 4.35 21.39 -11.27
CA VAL A 184 3.58 20.50 -12.16
C VAL A 184 2.55 21.34 -12.90
N THR A 185 2.64 21.38 -14.23
CA THR A 185 1.72 22.19 -15.04
C THR A 185 0.34 21.52 -15.14
N GLU A 186 -0.69 22.28 -15.53
CA GLU A 186 -2.03 21.73 -15.79
C GLU A 186 -1.98 20.61 -16.85
N VAL A 187 -1.08 20.70 -17.83
CA VAL A 187 -0.87 19.68 -18.86
C VAL A 187 -0.39 18.37 -18.24
N ASP A 188 0.59 18.44 -17.33
CA ASP A 188 1.12 17.26 -16.63
C ASP A 188 0.04 16.61 -15.75
N GLN A 189 -0.78 17.43 -15.07
CA GLN A 189 -1.91 16.95 -14.27
C GLN A 189 -2.98 16.26 -15.11
N THR A 190 -3.33 16.82 -16.28
CA THR A 190 -4.28 16.20 -17.20
C THR A 190 -3.73 14.89 -17.75
N LYS A 191 -2.44 14.83 -18.09
CA LYS A 191 -1.80 13.63 -18.64
C LYS A 191 -1.81 12.47 -17.66
N ILE A 192 -1.41 12.69 -16.40
CA ILE A 192 -1.46 11.61 -15.39
C ILE A 192 -2.90 11.18 -15.10
N PHE A 193 -3.84 12.13 -15.06
CA PHE A 193 -5.25 11.82 -14.82
C PHE A 193 -5.87 10.99 -15.95
N GLN A 194 -5.57 11.33 -17.20
CA GLN A 194 -6.01 10.56 -18.37
C GLN A 194 -5.40 9.15 -18.34
N ALA A 195 -4.11 9.04 -18.06
CA ALA A 195 -3.43 7.74 -17.98
C ALA A 195 -4.01 6.84 -16.86
N LEU A 196 -4.37 7.41 -15.70
CA LEU A 196 -5.06 6.68 -14.64
C LEU A 196 -6.47 6.22 -15.06
N THR A 197 -7.20 7.07 -15.78
CA THR A 197 -8.54 6.75 -16.30
C THR A 197 -8.48 5.61 -17.31
N ASP A 198 -7.52 5.66 -18.23
CA ASP A 198 -7.29 4.61 -19.23
C ASP A 198 -6.82 3.30 -18.57
N ALA A 199 -6.01 3.40 -17.51
CA ALA A 199 -5.55 2.23 -16.77
C ALA A 199 -6.67 1.57 -15.92
N ALA A 200 -7.63 2.38 -15.43
CA ALA A 200 -8.84 1.92 -14.75
C ALA A 200 -9.72 1.06 -15.67
N SER A 201 -9.83 1.45 -16.94
CA SER A 201 -10.56 0.69 -17.96
C SER A 201 -9.78 -0.50 -18.53
N GLY A 202 -8.54 -0.71 -18.06
CA GLY A 202 -7.69 -1.85 -18.42
C GLY A 202 -6.87 -1.67 -19.70
N VAL A 203 -6.82 -0.45 -20.25
CA VAL A 203 -6.38 -0.22 -21.63
C VAL A 203 -4.86 -0.15 -21.80
N ASP A 204 -4.08 0.45 -20.90
CA ASP A 204 -2.60 0.41 -21.05
C ASP A 204 -1.82 0.76 -19.77
N ILE A 205 -1.09 -0.22 -19.21
CA ILE A 205 -0.18 0.00 -18.07
C ILE A 205 1.05 0.80 -18.51
N LYS A 206 1.50 0.68 -19.77
CA LYS A 206 2.69 1.37 -20.27
C LYS A 206 2.46 2.87 -20.37
N THR A 207 1.26 3.30 -20.76
CA THR A 207 0.87 4.72 -20.77
C THR A 207 0.91 5.31 -19.36
N LEU A 208 0.39 4.57 -18.37
CA LEU A 208 0.47 4.99 -16.96
C LEU A 208 1.92 5.07 -16.47
N MET A 209 2.75 4.07 -16.76
CA MET A 209 4.18 4.07 -16.42
C MET A 209 4.89 5.30 -16.99
N GLY A 210 4.72 5.61 -18.28
CA GLY A 210 5.34 6.78 -18.90
C GLY A 210 4.87 8.11 -18.29
N ALA A 211 3.56 8.25 -18.03
CA ALA A 211 3.03 9.45 -17.36
C ALA A 211 3.56 9.62 -15.92
N VAL A 212 3.74 8.52 -15.19
CA VAL A 212 4.31 8.52 -13.85
C VAL A 212 5.80 8.86 -13.86
N GLU A 213 6.56 8.33 -14.81
CA GLU A 213 7.99 8.64 -14.97
C GLU A 213 8.20 10.14 -15.25
N GLU A 214 7.43 10.72 -16.18
CA GLU A 214 7.49 12.14 -16.47
C GLU A 214 7.12 13.01 -15.24
N LEU A 215 6.03 12.66 -14.53
CA LEU A 215 5.63 13.36 -13.31
C LEU A 215 6.72 13.26 -12.23
N SER A 216 7.32 12.08 -12.07
CA SER A 216 8.43 11.83 -11.16
C SER A 216 9.63 12.71 -11.50
N ASP A 217 10.02 12.77 -12.77
CA ASP A 217 11.18 13.55 -13.22
C ASP A 217 11.00 15.05 -12.96
N VAL A 218 9.81 15.59 -13.25
CA VAL A 218 9.48 16.99 -12.97
C VAL A 218 9.56 17.29 -11.46
N CYS A 219 8.99 16.42 -10.63
CA CYS A 219 8.97 16.59 -9.17
C CYS A 219 10.35 16.36 -8.52
N ARG A 220 11.27 15.68 -9.21
CA ARG A 220 12.62 15.36 -8.71
C ARG A 220 13.72 16.19 -9.35
N ARG A 221 13.39 17.17 -10.21
CA ARG A 221 14.37 17.96 -10.98
C ARG A 221 15.46 18.59 -10.11
N ASN A 222 15.11 18.98 -8.89
CA ASN A 222 16.06 19.43 -7.88
C ASN A 222 15.50 19.22 -6.46
N ARG A 223 16.40 19.27 -5.48
CA ARG A 223 16.08 19.04 -4.07
C ARG A 223 15.02 20.01 -3.53
N THR A 224 15.08 21.28 -3.89
CA THR A 224 14.11 22.30 -3.43
C THR A 224 12.70 21.99 -3.93
N VAL A 225 12.57 21.58 -5.19
CA VAL A 225 11.30 21.18 -5.79
C VAL A 225 10.76 19.95 -5.10
N GLN A 226 11.60 18.94 -4.90
CA GLN A 226 11.23 17.73 -4.18
C GLN A 226 10.74 18.06 -2.76
N GLU A 227 11.44 18.92 -2.02
CA GLU A 227 11.05 19.34 -0.67
C GLU A 227 9.69 20.08 -0.66
N ILE A 228 9.44 20.96 -1.64
CA ILE A 228 8.14 21.63 -1.81
C ILE A 228 7.01 20.62 -2.06
N VAL A 229 7.23 19.69 -3.01
CA VAL A 229 6.25 18.66 -3.36
C VAL A 229 5.97 17.75 -2.18
N GLN A 230 7.00 17.29 -1.48
CA GLN A 230 6.83 16.44 -0.29
C GLN A 230 6.19 17.20 0.88
N GLY A 231 6.47 18.49 1.04
CA GLY A 231 5.78 19.35 2.00
C GLY A 231 4.28 19.45 1.72
N ALA A 232 3.90 19.61 0.46
CA ALA A 232 2.50 19.67 0.03
C ALA A 232 1.80 18.30 0.16
N LEU A 233 2.49 17.20 -0.13
CA LEU A 233 1.91 15.86 -0.13
C LEU A 233 1.96 15.15 1.22
N ARG A 234 2.64 15.69 2.24
CA ARG A 234 2.69 15.09 3.58
C ARG A 234 1.27 14.98 4.15
N PRO A 235 0.75 13.77 4.44
CA PRO A 235 -0.56 13.62 5.05
C PRO A 235 -0.55 14.29 6.43
N LEU A 236 -1.45 15.25 6.65
CA LEU A 236 -1.63 15.92 7.95
C LEU A 236 -2.03 14.90 9.04
N GLU A 237 -2.67 13.81 8.61
CA GLU A 237 -3.24 12.74 9.42
C GLU A 237 -2.23 11.69 9.89
N LEU A 238 -0.97 11.68 9.43
CA LEU A 238 0.05 10.80 10.03
C LEU A 238 0.50 11.27 11.43
N ASN A 239 -0.13 12.33 11.95
CA ASN A 239 -0.22 12.65 13.38
C ASN A 239 -1.52 12.08 13.99
N LEU A 240 -1.93 10.86 13.61
CA LEU A 240 -3.10 10.21 14.22
C LEU A 240 -2.80 9.97 15.70
N VAL A 241 -3.31 10.90 16.49
CA VAL A 241 -3.53 10.84 17.92
C VAL A 241 -3.98 9.43 18.28
N THR A 242 -3.24 8.80 19.19
CA THR A 242 -3.71 7.68 20.00
C THR A 242 -5.11 8.01 20.51
N VAL A 243 -6.13 7.44 19.89
CA VAL A 243 -7.44 7.36 20.53
C VAL A 243 -7.26 6.39 21.68
N SER A 244 -7.54 6.92 22.87
CA SER A 244 -7.37 6.31 24.19
C SER A 244 -8.18 5.03 24.37
#